data_AF-A0A7K3ZSN9-F1
#
_entry.id   AF-A0A7K3ZSN9-F1
#
_cell.length_a   1.000
_cell.length_b   1.000
_cell.length_c   1.000
_cell.angle_alpha   90.00
_cell.angle_beta   90.00
_cell.angle_gamma   90.00
#
_symmetry.space_group_name_H-M   'P 1'
#
loop_
_entity.id
_entity.type
_entity.pdbx_description
1 polymer ?
#
loop_
_entity_poly.entity_id
_entity_poly.type
_entity_poly.pdbx_seq_one_letter_code
_entity_poly.pdbx_strand_id
1 'polypeptide(L)'
;MILIGCVIGAFYFSGFFDNISNPLNPNSGTLTPTRNIIGTWKTTFPTEFTIATDYEDFVTLKDVGTENRTMTWTITATDDENVVYVNVEFAVTSRELPTGSGYISDISPMMLTGIVNGTQLTLTKDDQGPIDQIGSVGVFTFTSTQMQGTWHDHWEGVWSQNVYTATNGLKLMKQ
;
A
#
# COMPACT_ATOMS: atom_id res chain seq x y z
N MET A 1 -60.42 -24.27 12.33
CA MET A 1 -59.48 -23.54 11.47
C MET A 1 -58.30 -23.12 12.36
N ILE A 2 -57.17 -23.80 12.20
CA ILE A 2 -55.99 -23.69 13.07
C ILE A 2 -54.97 -22.81 12.35
N LEU A 3 -54.55 -21.71 12.99
CA LEU A 3 -53.46 -20.85 12.53
C LEU A 3 -52.12 -21.54 12.85
N ILE A 4 -51.44 -21.99 11.81
CA ILE A 4 -50.06 -22.49 11.88
C ILE A 4 -49.13 -21.28 11.75
N GLY A 5 -48.26 -21.09 12.74
CA GLY A 5 -47.28 -20.02 12.80
C GLY A 5 -45.87 -20.42 12.32
N CYS A 6 -44.98 -19.42 12.45
CA CYS A 6 -43.51 -19.44 12.33
C CYS A 6 -42.95 -19.50 10.88
N VAL A 7 -41.92 -18.74 10.49
CA VAL A 7 -40.78 -18.16 11.22
C VAL A 7 -40.37 -16.82 10.59
N ILE A 8 -40.19 -15.78 11.41
CA ILE A 8 -39.43 -14.57 11.08
C ILE A 8 -37.97 -14.85 11.43
N GLY A 9 -37.09 -14.86 10.44
CA GLY A 9 -35.64 -14.88 10.63
C GLY A 9 -35.07 -13.51 10.28
N ALA A 10 -35.20 -12.54 11.18
CA ALA A 10 -34.46 -11.28 11.08
C ALA A 10 -33.04 -11.51 11.60
N PHE A 11 -32.05 -11.44 10.71
CA PHE A 11 -30.64 -11.36 11.10
C PHE A 11 -30.43 -10.02 11.80
N TYR A 12 -30.06 -10.10 13.08
CA TYR A 12 -29.64 -8.94 13.87
C TYR A 12 -28.30 -8.43 13.32
N PHE A 13 -28.33 -7.26 12.71
CA PHE A 13 -27.16 -6.40 12.53
C PHE A 13 -26.92 -5.69 13.86
N SER A 14 -26.22 -6.32 14.80
CA SER A 14 -25.82 -5.68 16.06
C SER A 14 -24.45 -5.04 15.87
N GLY A 15 -24.40 -3.71 15.80
CA GLY A 15 -23.13 -2.99 15.85
C GLY A 15 -23.11 -1.51 15.45
N PHE A 16 -24.27 -0.83 15.29
CA PHE A 16 -24.30 0.57 14.81
C PHE A 16 -24.84 1.60 15.81
N PHE A 17 -24.97 1.27 17.09
CA PHE A 17 -25.37 2.25 18.11
C PHE A 17 -24.62 2.01 19.41
N ASP A 18 -23.48 2.66 19.57
CA ASP A 18 -23.01 3.05 20.89
C ASP A 18 -22.75 4.56 20.89
N ASN A 19 -23.50 5.23 21.78
CA ASN A 19 -23.25 6.54 22.37
C ASN A 19 -23.45 7.83 21.55
N ILE A 20 -24.71 8.26 21.48
CA ILE A 20 -25.07 9.68 21.57
C ILE A 20 -25.34 10.01 23.05
N SER A 21 -24.47 10.83 23.65
CA SER A 21 -24.73 11.85 24.70
C SER A 21 -23.66 11.91 25.81
N ASN A 22 -22.51 12.54 25.50
CA ASN A 22 -21.76 13.28 26.50
C ASN A 22 -21.02 14.48 25.86
N PRO A 23 -21.59 15.71 25.90
CA PRO A 23 -21.02 16.87 25.20
C PRO A 23 -19.79 17.50 25.88
N LEU A 24 -19.09 16.78 26.77
CA LEU A 24 -17.96 17.31 27.57
C LEU A 24 -16.68 16.47 27.51
N ASN A 25 -16.55 15.57 26.53
CA ASN A 25 -15.27 14.91 26.25
C ASN A 25 -14.84 15.18 24.80
N PRO A 26 -13.96 16.17 24.53
CA PRO A 26 -13.43 16.40 23.18
C PRO A 26 -12.54 15.25 22.67
N ASN A 27 -12.29 14.23 23.50
CA ASN A 27 -11.47 13.07 23.15
C ASN A 27 -12.24 11.81 22.73
N SER A 28 -13.56 11.87 22.52
CA SER A 28 -14.24 10.82 21.72
C SER A 28 -14.02 11.10 20.23
N GLY A 29 -12.75 11.25 19.84
CA GLY A 29 -12.38 11.43 18.45
C GLY A 29 -12.88 10.21 17.69
N THR A 30 -13.82 10.41 16.78
CA THR A 30 -14.21 9.43 15.77
C THR A 30 -12.93 8.78 15.27
N LEU A 31 -12.79 7.46 15.45
CA LEU A 31 -11.59 6.75 15.02
C LEU A 31 -11.54 6.86 13.50
N THR A 32 -10.73 7.79 13.00
CA THR A 32 -10.53 7.92 11.57
C THR A 32 -9.78 6.68 11.07
N PRO A 33 -10.11 6.16 9.87
CA PRO A 33 -9.39 5.03 9.26
C PRO A 33 -7.86 5.23 9.25
N THR A 34 -7.42 6.47 9.10
CA THR A 34 -6.03 6.92 9.17
C THR A 34 -5.31 6.63 10.49
N ARG A 35 -5.98 6.75 11.64
CA ARG A 35 -5.29 6.68 12.96
C ARG A 35 -4.57 5.36 13.18
N ASN A 36 -5.08 4.28 12.61
CA ASN A 36 -4.49 2.95 12.79
C ASN A 36 -3.20 2.76 11.97
N ILE A 37 -3.07 3.46 10.85
CA ILE A 37 -1.97 3.28 9.90
C ILE A 37 -0.80 4.26 10.11
N ILE A 38 -1.03 5.41 10.75
CA ILE A 38 0.04 6.39 11.06
C ILE A 38 1.14 5.73 11.89
N GLY A 39 2.39 6.05 11.56
CA GLY A 39 3.57 5.58 12.28
C GLY A 39 4.68 5.12 11.35
N THR A 40 5.70 4.50 11.94
CA THR A 40 6.80 3.90 11.21
C THR A 40 6.55 2.40 11.02
N TRP A 41 6.76 1.92 9.81
CA TRP A 41 6.59 0.53 9.42
C TRP A 41 7.87 0.03 8.77
N LYS A 42 8.26 -1.22 9.02
CA LYS A 42 9.52 -1.75 8.50
C LYS A 42 9.38 -3.19 8.05
N THR A 43 10.07 -3.55 6.97
CA THR A 43 10.21 -4.96 6.57
C THR A 43 10.98 -5.73 7.63
N THR A 44 10.46 -6.87 8.06
CA THR A 44 11.17 -7.75 9.01
C THR A 44 12.36 -8.47 8.38
N PHE A 45 12.25 -8.78 7.10
CA PHE A 45 13.29 -9.41 6.29
C PHE A 45 13.35 -8.70 4.93
N PRO A 46 14.50 -8.74 4.23
CA PRO A 46 14.56 -8.28 2.85
C PRO A 46 13.46 -8.93 2.01
N THR A 47 12.72 -8.12 1.26
CA THR A 47 11.66 -8.56 0.35
C THR A 47 12.20 -8.59 -1.06
N GLU A 48 11.93 -9.67 -1.79
CA GLU A 48 12.31 -9.81 -3.19
C GLU A 48 11.36 -9.00 -4.09
N PHE A 49 11.95 -8.21 -4.97
CA PHE A 49 11.30 -7.47 -6.04
C PHE A 49 11.77 -8.03 -7.38
N THR A 50 10.82 -8.38 -8.24
CA THR A 50 11.06 -8.70 -9.63
C THR A 50 11.12 -7.41 -10.44
N ILE A 51 12.04 -7.37 -11.38
CA ILE A 51 12.26 -6.25 -12.29
C ILE A 51 11.91 -6.72 -13.69
N ALA A 52 10.98 -6.01 -14.33
CA ALA A 52 10.64 -6.20 -15.73
C ALA A 52 10.93 -4.94 -16.54
N THR A 53 11.37 -5.12 -17.78
CA THR A 53 11.62 -4.03 -18.74
C THR A 53 11.21 -4.48 -20.13
N ASP A 54 10.84 -3.55 -21.01
CA ASP A 54 10.67 -3.81 -22.45
C ASP A 54 11.87 -3.30 -23.29
N TYR A 55 12.98 -2.92 -22.65
CA TYR A 55 14.17 -2.30 -23.28
C TYR A 55 14.69 -3.01 -24.54
N GLU A 56 14.55 -4.33 -24.64
CA GLU A 56 15.04 -5.10 -25.79
C GLU A 56 14.21 -4.90 -27.06
N ASP A 57 12.88 -4.76 -26.94
CA ASP A 57 11.95 -4.74 -28.08
C ASP A 57 11.00 -3.54 -28.11
N PHE A 58 10.97 -2.73 -27.04
CA PHE A 58 10.10 -1.57 -26.82
C PHE A 58 8.60 -1.88 -26.94
N VAL A 59 8.21 -3.14 -26.72
CA VAL A 59 6.82 -3.59 -26.86
C VAL A 59 6.37 -4.45 -25.68
N THR A 60 7.21 -5.38 -25.21
CA THR A 60 6.80 -6.39 -24.23
C THR A 60 7.65 -6.30 -22.97
N LEU A 61 7.02 -5.96 -21.83
CA LEU A 61 7.64 -6.09 -20.52
C LEU A 61 8.00 -7.55 -20.24
N LYS A 62 9.30 -7.81 -20.01
CA LYS A 62 9.82 -9.12 -19.63
C LYS A 62 10.61 -9.01 -18.34
N ASP A 63 10.50 -10.00 -17.48
CA ASP A 63 11.32 -10.11 -16.28
C ASP A 63 12.79 -10.25 -16.69
N VAL A 64 13.63 -9.37 -16.17
CA VAL A 64 15.08 -9.33 -16.43
C VAL A 64 15.91 -9.69 -15.21
N GLY A 65 15.31 -9.74 -14.03
CA GLY A 65 15.97 -10.23 -12.81
C GLY A 65 15.27 -9.74 -11.54
N THR A 66 15.99 -9.78 -10.43
CA THR A 66 15.42 -9.50 -9.11
C THR A 66 16.36 -8.69 -8.23
N GLU A 67 15.80 -8.08 -7.19
CA GLU A 67 16.57 -7.49 -6.10
C GLU A 67 15.85 -7.63 -4.77
N ASN A 68 16.61 -7.76 -3.69
CA ASN A 68 16.06 -7.76 -2.34
C ASN A 68 16.17 -6.37 -1.73
N ARG A 69 15.05 -5.87 -1.19
CA ARG A 69 14.98 -4.57 -0.51
C ARG A 69 14.59 -4.73 0.95
N THR A 70 15.27 -4.00 1.83
CA THR A 70 14.72 -3.66 3.14
C THR A 70 14.08 -2.29 3.06
N MET A 71 12.85 -2.15 3.55
CA MET A 71 12.10 -0.89 3.46
C MET A 71 11.68 -0.38 4.84
N THR A 72 11.70 0.94 4.98
CA THR A 72 11.14 1.67 6.12
C THR A 72 10.15 2.70 5.58
N TRP A 73 8.91 2.62 6.04
CA TRP A 73 7.85 3.55 5.66
C TRP A 73 7.50 4.44 6.84
N THR A 74 7.47 5.75 6.61
CA THR A 74 6.93 6.72 7.59
C THR A 74 5.62 7.25 7.04
N ILE A 75 4.52 6.92 7.71
CA ILE A 75 3.16 7.28 7.31
C ILE A 75 2.65 8.41 8.19
N THR A 76 2.31 9.54 7.59
CA THR A 76 1.78 10.74 8.27
C THR A 76 0.38 11.08 7.77
N ALA A 77 -0.50 11.51 8.66
CA ALA A 77 -1.83 11.98 8.28
C ALA A 77 -1.77 13.28 7.48
N THR A 78 -2.78 13.48 6.65
CA THR A 78 -3.12 14.78 6.04
C THR A 78 -4.33 15.40 6.76
N ASP A 79 -4.83 16.53 6.25
CA ASP A 79 -6.07 17.13 6.72
C ASP A 79 -7.32 16.34 6.28
N ASP A 80 -7.20 15.43 5.30
CA ASP A 80 -8.25 14.48 4.90
C ASP A 80 -8.09 13.16 5.67
N GLU A 81 -9.16 12.73 6.33
CA GLU A 81 -9.19 11.52 7.16
C GLU A 81 -8.98 10.21 6.38
N ASN A 82 -9.09 10.24 5.06
CA ASN A 82 -8.88 9.08 4.19
C ASN A 82 -7.56 9.19 3.40
N VAL A 83 -6.73 10.21 3.65
CA VAL A 83 -5.48 10.42 2.90
C VAL A 83 -4.28 10.52 3.85
N VAL A 84 -3.20 9.85 3.46
CA VAL A 84 -1.89 9.88 4.14
C VAL A 84 -0.78 10.21 3.17
N TYR A 85 0.30 10.80 3.69
CA TYR A 85 1.59 10.79 3.00
C TYR A 85 2.44 9.62 3.49
N VAL A 86 3.17 9.01 2.57
CA VAL A 86 4.04 7.86 2.85
C VAL A 86 5.44 8.15 2.33
N ASN A 87 6.38 8.31 3.25
CA ASN A 87 7.81 8.32 2.95
C ASN A 87 8.35 6.90 2.92
N VAL A 88 8.82 6.46 1.77
CA VAL A 88 9.40 5.13 1.60
C VAL A 88 10.90 5.25 1.41
N GLU A 89 11.63 4.82 2.44
CA GLU A 89 13.07 4.62 2.39
C GLU A 89 13.35 3.13 2.14
N PHE A 90 14.32 2.83 1.28
CA PHE A 90 14.73 1.46 1.04
C PHE A 90 16.24 1.36 0.79
N ALA A 91 16.77 0.20 1.12
CA ALA A 91 18.13 -0.20 0.78
C ALA A 91 18.08 -1.53 0.03
N VAL A 92 18.84 -1.61 -1.06
CA VAL A 92 19.00 -2.83 -1.86
C VAL A 92 20.09 -3.69 -1.21
N THR A 93 19.71 -4.87 -0.72
CA THR A 93 20.63 -5.78 -0.02
C THR A 93 21.28 -6.79 -0.96
N SER A 94 20.62 -7.12 -2.07
CA SER A 94 21.17 -7.94 -3.16
C SER A 94 20.48 -7.59 -4.46
N ARG A 95 21.18 -7.76 -5.59
CA ARG A 95 20.65 -7.49 -6.93
C ARG A 95 21.23 -8.49 -7.92
N GLU A 96 20.34 -9.13 -8.66
CA GLU A 96 20.65 -10.13 -9.68
C GLU A 96 20.07 -9.65 -11.01
N LEU A 97 20.89 -8.97 -11.80
CA LEU A 97 20.51 -8.42 -13.10
C LEU A 97 21.60 -8.70 -14.14
N PRO A 98 21.24 -9.06 -15.38
CA PRO A 98 22.19 -9.15 -16.48
C PRO A 98 22.71 -7.75 -16.83
N THR A 99 23.96 -7.70 -17.30
CA THR A 99 24.52 -6.45 -17.84
C THR A 99 23.72 -6.01 -19.06
N GLY A 100 23.34 -4.73 -19.10
CA GLY A 100 22.56 -4.19 -20.21
C GLY A 100 21.06 -4.52 -20.16
N SER A 101 20.52 -4.89 -18.99
CA SER A 101 19.08 -5.17 -18.80
C SER A 101 18.14 -4.00 -19.09
N GLY A 102 18.66 -2.78 -19.28
CA GLY A 102 17.84 -1.58 -19.39
C GLY A 102 17.19 -1.14 -18.08
N TYR A 103 17.43 -1.80 -16.96
CA TYR A 103 16.84 -1.36 -15.69
C TYR A 103 17.50 -0.07 -15.18
N ILE A 104 16.68 0.96 -14.96
CA ILE A 104 17.08 2.18 -14.25
C ILE A 104 16.63 2.03 -12.80
N SER A 105 17.58 2.17 -11.87
CA SER A 105 17.31 1.98 -10.44
C SER A 105 16.39 3.06 -9.87
N ASP A 106 15.45 2.62 -9.03
CA ASP A 106 14.59 3.52 -8.28
C ASP A 106 15.42 4.38 -7.30
N ILE A 107 14.94 5.58 -7.01
CA ILE A 107 15.57 6.52 -6.08
C ILE A 107 14.93 6.40 -4.70
N SER A 108 15.76 6.45 -3.66
CA SER A 108 15.32 6.51 -2.26
C SER A 108 15.83 7.80 -1.59
N PRO A 109 15.03 8.48 -0.74
CA PRO A 109 13.62 8.20 -0.42
C PRO A 109 12.67 8.49 -1.60
N MET A 110 11.47 7.89 -1.56
CA MET A 110 10.35 8.27 -2.43
C MET A 110 9.13 8.71 -1.61
N MET A 111 8.42 9.73 -2.12
CA MET A 111 7.19 10.25 -1.55
C MET A 111 5.99 9.70 -2.31
N LEU A 112 5.05 9.11 -1.58
CA LEU A 112 3.80 8.58 -2.12
C LEU A 112 2.60 9.16 -1.36
N THR A 113 1.46 9.20 -2.04
CA THR A 113 0.17 9.49 -1.43
C THR A 113 -0.60 8.19 -1.26
N GLY A 114 -1.24 8.03 -0.10
CA GLY A 114 -2.00 6.85 0.24
C GLY A 114 -3.47 7.17 0.49
N ILE A 115 -4.37 6.43 -0.14
CA ILE A 115 -5.81 6.47 0.14
C ILE A 115 -6.17 5.31 1.06
N VAL A 116 -6.81 5.62 2.19
CA VAL A 116 -7.23 4.65 3.20
C VAL A 116 -8.73 4.41 3.09
N ASN A 117 -9.12 3.15 2.94
CA ASN A 117 -10.52 2.73 2.98
C ASN A 117 -10.66 1.52 3.91
N GLY A 118 -11.15 1.76 5.13
CA GLY A 118 -11.21 0.74 6.18
C GLY A 118 -9.82 0.25 6.55
N THR A 119 -9.52 -1.02 6.26
CA THR A 119 -8.22 -1.67 6.52
C THR A 119 -7.36 -1.81 5.25
N GLN A 120 -7.75 -1.14 4.16
CA GLN A 120 -7.01 -1.11 2.90
C GLN A 120 -6.30 0.24 2.72
N LEU A 121 -5.06 0.19 2.28
CA LEU A 121 -4.25 1.32 1.82
C LEU A 121 -3.92 1.11 0.34
N THR A 122 -4.26 2.09 -0.49
CA THR A 122 -3.83 2.15 -1.89
C THR A 122 -2.80 3.26 -2.04
N LEU A 123 -1.61 2.94 -2.53
CA LEU A 123 -0.54 3.90 -2.76
C LEU A 123 -0.53 4.35 -4.21
N THR A 124 -0.39 5.66 -4.42
CA THR A 124 -0.21 6.29 -5.72
C THR A 124 1.01 7.19 -5.70
N LYS A 125 1.63 7.35 -6.86
CA LYS A 125 2.57 8.46 -7.09
C LYS A 125 1.76 9.68 -7.48
N ASP A 126 2.10 10.82 -6.90
CA ASP A 126 1.52 12.09 -7.31
C ASP A 126 2.21 12.57 -8.60
N ASP A 127 1.46 13.29 -9.44
CA ASP A 127 1.89 13.85 -10.75
C ASP A 127 2.95 14.97 -10.62
N GLN A 128 3.72 15.00 -9.53
CA GLN A 128 4.70 16.05 -9.23
C GLN A 128 6.14 15.64 -9.59
N GLY A 129 6.36 14.47 -10.20
CA GLY A 129 7.65 14.04 -10.73
C GLY A 129 7.96 14.64 -12.12
N PRO A 130 9.24 14.63 -12.57
CA PRO A 130 9.63 15.12 -13.89
C PRO A 130 9.15 14.23 -15.06
N ILE A 131 8.49 13.11 -14.76
CA ILE A 131 7.95 12.12 -15.69
C ILE A 131 6.55 11.76 -15.14
N ASP A 132 5.53 11.71 -15.99
CA ASP A 132 4.16 11.33 -15.61
C ASP A 132 4.16 9.90 -15.05
N GLN A 133 4.26 9.76 -13.73
CA GLN A 133 4.15 8.48 -13.02
C GLN A 133 2.73 8.32 -12.46
N ILE A 134 1.72 8.60 -13.28
CA ILE A 134 0.32 8.39 -12.91
C ILE A 134 0.11 6.88 -12.78
N GLY A 135 0.07 6.38 -11.55
CA GLY A 135 -0.05 4.95 -11.33
C GLY A 135 -0.24 4.56 -9.87
N SER A 136 -1.04 3.52 -9.66
CA SER A 136 -1.07 2.80 -8.39
C SER A 136 0.26 2.06 -8.21
N VAL A 137 0.96 2.36 -7.12
CA VAL A 137 2.21 1.70 -6.71
C VAL A 137 1.93 0.41 -5.97
N GLY A 138 0.76 0.28 -5.34
CA GLY A 138 0.42 -0.95 -4.65
C GLY A 138 -0.83 -0.86 -3.80
N VAL A 139 -1.36 -2.02 -3.45
CA VAL A 139 -2.52 -2.17 -2.58
C VAL A 139 -2.15 -3.05 -1.41
N PHE A 140 -2.45 -2.55 -0.22
CA PHE A 140 -2.06 -3.13 1.06
C PHE A 140 -3.26 -3.31 1.96
N THR A 141 -3.25 -4.37 2.74
CA THR A 141 -4.15 -4.57 3.87
C THR A 141 -3.34 -4.42 5.16
N PHE A 142 -3.93 -3.80 6.18
CA PHE A 142 -3.23 -3.53 7.42
C PHE A 142 -4.10 -3.78 8.67
N THR A 143 -3.42 -4.08 9.76
CA THR A 143 -3.94 -4.09 11.13
C THR A 143 -3.24 -3.00 11.94
N SER A 144 -3.36 -3.02 13.26
CA SER A 144 -2.61 -2.11 14.14
C SER A 144 -1.11 -2.42 14.21
N THR A 145 -0.66 -3.61 13.79
CA THR A 145 0.73 -4.08 13.98
C THR A 145 1.39 -4.60 12.71
N GLN A 146 0.62 -5.04 11.72
CA GLN A 146 1.13 -5.62 10.49
C GLN A 146 0.46 -5.00 9.27
N MET A 147 1.24 -4.82 8.21
CA MET A 147 0.76 -4.46 6.87
C MET A 147 1.33 -5.46 5.87
N GLN A 148 0.51 -5.85 4.90
CA GLN A 148 0.95 -6.69 3.79
C GLN A 148 0.24 -6.32 2.50
N GLY A 149 0.91 -6.53 1.37
CA GLY A 149 0.32 -6.24 0.08
C GLY A 149 1.24 -6.55 -1.08
N THR A 150 0.79 -6.11 -2.25
CA THR A 150 1.53 -6.26 -3.49
C THR A 150 2.04 -4.90 -3.91
N TRP A 151 3.35 -4.79 -4.09
CA TRP A 151 3.98 -3.65 -4.71
C TRP A 151 4.05 -3.86 -6.21
N HIS A 152 3.79 -2.80 -6.98
CA HIS A 152 3.80 -2.77 -8.43
C HIS A 152 4.09 -1.32 -8.89
N ASP A 153 5.37 -0.97 -8.95
CA ASP A 153 5.81 0.34 -9.42
C ASP A 153 6.15 0.30 -10.90
N HIS A 154 5.20 0.75 -11.71
CA HIS A 154 5.34 0.85 -13.16
C HIS A 154 5.61 2.29 -13.57
N TRP A 155 6.57 2.49 -14.46
CA TRP A 155 6.80 3.78 -15.09
C TRP A 155 7.32 3.64 -16.52
N GLU A 156 7.05 4.67 -17.31
CA GLU A 156 7.40 4.77 -18.72
C GLU A 156 8.42 5.89 -18.93
N GLY A 157 9.47 5.60 -19.70
CA GLY A 157 10.48 6.57 -20.14
C GLY A 157 10.73 6.42 -21.63
N VAL A 158 11.99 6.23 -22.03
CA VAL A 158 12.32 5.79 -23.41
C VAL A 158 11.82 4.36 -23.65
N TRP A 159 11.75 3.57 -22.59
CA TRP A 159 11.18 2.23 -22.52
C TRP A 159 10.42 2.12 -21.19
N SER A 160 9.60 1.10 -21.06
CA SER A 160 8.82 0.82 -19.86
C SER A 160 9.60 -0.06 -18.90
N GLN A 161 9.42 0.18 -17.60
CA GLN A 161 9.85 -0.76 -16.59
C GLN A 161 8.80 -0.94 -15.49
N ASN A 162 8.92 -2.06 -14.79
CA ASN A 162 8.06 -2.39 -13.67
C ASN A 162 8.88 -3.07 -12.59
N VAL A 163 8.73 -2.62 -11.35
CA VAL A 163 9.35 -3.22 -10.18
C VAL A 163 8.24 -3.67 -9.26
N TYR A 164 8.12 -4.97 -9.04
CA TYR A 164 6.95 -5.53 -8.38
C TYR A 164 7.33 -6.70 -7.46
N THR A 165 6.47 -6.98 -6.48
CA THR A 165 6.63 -8.16 -5.62
C THR A 165 5.66 -9.25 -6.03
N ALA A 166 5.88 -10.48 -5.56
CA ALA A 166 4.82 -11.49 -5.56
C ALA A 166 3.57 -10.99 -4.82
N THR A 167 2.41 -11.60 -5.10
CA THR A 167 1.14 -11.26 -4.44
C THR A 167 1.25 -11.35 -2.92
N ASN A 168 0.94 -10.26 -2.21
CA ASN A 168 1.12 -10.14 -0.75
C ASN A 168 2.56 -10.41 -0.27
N GLY A 169 3.54 -10.22 -1.15
CA GLY A 169 4.95 -10.47 -0.89
C GLY A 169 5.59 -9.43 0.03
N LEU A 170 5.18 -8.17 -0.08
CA LEU A 170 5.69 -7.11 0.79
C LEU A 170 4.97 -7.14 2.14
N LYS A 171 5.74 -7.30 3.21
CA LYS A 171 5.25 -7.36 4.60
C LYS A 171 6.01 -6.38 5.46
N LEU A 172 5.28 -5.58 6.21
CA LEU A 172 5.81 -4.55 7.09
C LEU A 172 5.23 -4.74 8.50
N MET A 173 6.06 -4.50 9.50
CA MET A 173 5.65 -4.48 10.91
C MET A 173 5.77 -3.07 11.45
N LYS A 174 4.75 -2.65 12.21
CA LYS A 174 4.79 -1.38 12.93
C LYS A 174 5.90 -1.39 13.96
N GLN A 175 6.65 -0.30 14.07
CA GLN A 175 7.74 -0.12 15.03
C GLN A 175 7.27 0.56 16.31
#